data_AF-A0A918AMG0-F1
#
_entry.id   AF-A0A918AMG0-F1
#
_cell.length_a   1.000
_cell.length_b   1.000
_cell.length_c   1.000
_cell.angle_alpha   90.00
_cell.angle_beta   90.00
_cell.angle_gamma   90.00
#
_symmetry.space_group_name_H-M   'P 1'
#
loop_
_entity.id
_entity.type
_entity.pdbx_description
1 polymer ?
#
loop_
_entity_poly.entity_id
_entity_poly.type
_entity_poly.pdbx_seq_one_letter_code
_entity_poly.pdbx_strand_id
1 'polypeptide(L)'
;MKKPGEDPAEVAAQPLCTEEEFAHIMRVMAEDQAPRLFAIVEEHGERAGGRVAGYGLAYGDRVEVNSVEGGFHLISRSAERACQLFEISAGARGARTHLVWLRTGGTRPVRSRAARRSPAPRSGCPGPPPASAPGA
;
A
#
# COMPACT_ATOMS: atom_id res chain seq x y z
N MET A 1 -27.16 58.66 34.28
CA MET A 1 -27.08 58.26 32.85
C MET A 1 -25.86 57.38 32.65
N LYS A 2 -26.07 56.25 31.95
CA LYS A 2 -25.13 55.25 31.40
C LYS A 2 -24.34 54.32 32.34
N LYS A 3 -24.40 53.05 31.92
CA LYS A 3 -24.02 51.77 32.55
C LYS A 3 -22.50 51.48 32.47
N PRO A 4 -22.01 50.52 33.27
CA PRO A 4 -20.61 50.10 33.29
C PRO A 4 -20.24 49.37 32.00
N GLY A 5 -19.08 49.70 31.44
CA GLY A 5 -18.42 48.93 30.39
C GLY A 5 -17.65 47.80 31.06
N GLU A 6 -18.36 46.74 31.42
CA GLU A 6 -17.76 45.43 31.62
C GLU A 6 -17.41 44.94 30.22
N ASP A 7 -16.14 45.01 29.87
CA ASP A 7 -15.60 44.30 28.72
C ASP A 7 -16.03 42.83 28.87
N PRO A 8 -16.76 42.26 27.90
CA PRO A 8 -17.11 40.85 27.97
C PRO A 8 -15.79 40.11 27.88
N ALA A 9 -15.39 39.55 29.02
CA ALA A 9 -14.33 38.58 29.15
C ALA A 9 -14.33 37.72 27.90
N GLU A 10 -13.26 37.89 27.12
CA GLU A 10 -12.77 36.90 26.19
C GLU A 10 -12.99 35.56 26.86
N VAL A 11 -13.97 34.80 26.37
CA VAL A 11 -14.30 33.48 26.88
C VAL A 11 -13.07 32.65 26.56
N ALA A 12 -12.08 32.69 27.45
CA ALA A 12 -11.00 31.73 27.51
C ALA A 12 -11.72 30.41 27.73
N ALA A 13 -12.05 29.75 26.62
CA ALA A 13 -12.77 28.50 26.59
C ALA A 13 -11.91 27.52 27.40
N GLN A 14 -12.26 27.36 28.67
CA GLN A 14 -11.66 26.31 29.46
C GLN A 14 -11.92 25.01 28.70
N PRO A 15 -10.89 24.18 28.49
CA PRO A 15 -11.06 22.93 27.77
C PRO A 15 -12.21 22.16 28.39
N LEU A 16 -13.18 21.76 27.56
CA LEU A 16 -14.37 21.04 28.01
C LEU A 16 -14.04 19.63 28.54
N CYS A 17 -12.81 19.17 28.35
CA CYS A 17 -12.30 17.88 28.81
C CYS A 17 -10.78 17.95 29.04
N THR A 18 -10.26 16.93 29.72
CA THR A 18 -8.82 16.70 29.89
C THR A 18 -8.15 16.27 28.58
N GLU A 19 -6.82 16.38 28.52
CA GLU A 19 -6.04 15.93 27.36
C GLU A 19 -6.24 14.44 27.07
N GLU A 20 -6.33 13.61 28.11
CA GLU A 20 -6.54 12.16 27.99
C GLU A 20 -7.93 11.83 27.41
N GLU A 21 -8.97 12.51 27.89
CA GLU A 21 -10.33 12.38 27.36
C GLU A 21 -10.41 12.85 25.91
N PHE A 22 -9.77 13.98 25.60
CA PHE A 22 -9.71 14.50 24.24
C PHE A 22 -8.97 13.54 23.30
N ALA A 23 -7.83 12.97 23.73
CA ALA A 23 -7.09 11.98 22.98
C ALA A 23 -7.90 10.68 22.76
N HIS A 24 -8.68 10.26 23.76
CA HIS A 24 -9.60 9.14 23.62
C HIS A 24 -10.68 9.43 22.57
N ILE A 25 -11.30 10.61 22.60
CA ILE A 25 -12.30 11.03 21.61
C ILE A 25 -11.69 11.05 20.20
N MET A 26 -10.50 11.65 20.02
CA MET A 26 -9.80 11.67 18.73
C MET A 26 -9.51 10.26 18.21
N ARG A 27 -9.11 9.34 19.09
CA ARG A 27 -8.87 7.95 18.72
C ARG A 27 -10.15 7.27 18.24
N VAL A 28 -11.26 7.41 18.98
CA VAL A 28 -12.55 6.81 18.60
C VAL A 28 -13.02 7.37 17.24
N MET A 29 -12.89 8.68 17.02
CA MET A 29 -13.21 9.31 15.74
C MET A 29 -12.34 8.77 14.60
N ALA A 30 -11.03 8.62 14.83
CA ALA A 30 -10.11 8.09 13.83
C ALA A 30 -10.38 6.62 13.50
N GLU A 31 -10.74 5.80 14.50
CA GLU A 31 -11.11 4.40 14.30
C GLU A 31 -12.44 4.25 13.55
N ASP A 32 -13.43 5.10 13.84
CA ASP A 32 -14.73 5.13 13.15
C ASP A 32 -14.62 5.56 11.68
N GLN A 33 -13.76 6.56 11.40
CA GLN A 33 -13.57 7.12 10.07
C GLN A 33 -12.42 6.47 9.29
N ALA A 34 -11.81 5.41 9.83
CA ALA A 34 -10.66 4.76 9.21
C ALA A 34 -11.03 4.16 7.85
N PRO A 35 -10.32 4.52 6.76
CA PRO A 35 -10.55 3.90 5.47
C PRO A 35 -10.18 2.40 5.51
N ARG A 36 -10.91 1.59 4.75
CA ARG A 36 -10.61 0.16 4.62
C ARG A 36 -9.41 -0.02 3.69
N LEU A 37 -8.37 -0.68 4.18
CA LEU A 37 -7.18 -0.98 3.39
C LEU A 37 -7.41 -2.23 2.52
N PHE A 38 -6.92 -2.20 1.28
CA PHE A 38 -6.84 -3.36 0.40
C PHE A 38 -5.53 -3.36 -0.39
N ALA A 39 -5.20 -4.51 -0.96
CA ALA A 39 -4.07 -4.70 -1.86
C ALA A 39 -4.57 -5.13 -3.24
N ILE A 40 -3.85 -4.70 -4.27
CA ILE A 40 -3.97 -5.22 -5.64
C ILE A 40 -2.81 -6.18 -5.85
N VAL A 41 -3.13 -7.44 -6.12
CA VAL A 41 -2.15 -8.51 -6.33
C VAL A 41 -2.21 -8.94 -7.79
N GLU A 42 -1.07 -8.85 -8.47
CA GLU A 42 -0.90 -9.38 -9.82
C GLU A 42 -0.49 -10.85 -9.76
N GLU A 43 -1.24 -11.71 -10.45
CA GLU A 43 -0.89 -13.10 -10.68
C GLU A 43 -0.01 -13.24 -11.92
N HIS A 44 1.12 -13.93 -11.80
CA HIS A 44 2.03 -14.23 -12.89
C HIS A 44 1.97 -15.72 -13.25
N GLY A 45 1.75 -16.00 -14.54
CA GLY A 45 1.56 -17.36 -15.05
C GLY A 45 0.24 -17.99 -14.59
N GLU A 46 0.02 -19.26 -14.91
CA GLU A 46 -1.13 -20.01 -14.38
C GLU A 46 -0.88 -20.38 -12.91
N ARG A 47 -1.16 -19.45 -11.99
CA ARG A 47 -0.97 -19.62 -10.53
C ARG A 47 0.49 -19.90 -10.11
N ALA A 48 1.45 -19.55 -10.93
CA ALA A 48 2.87 -19.82 -10.67
C ALA A 48 3.48 -18.84 -9.64
N GLY A 49 2.87 -17.67 -9.45
CA GLY A 49 3.25 -16.71 -8.42
C GLY A 49 2.36 -15.48 -8.39
N GLY A 50 2.50 -14.67 -7.35
CA GLY A 50 1.81 -13.39 -7.23
C GLY A 50 2.70 -12.32 -6.59
N ARG A 51 2.55 -11.08 -7.03
CA ARG A 51 3.22 -9.92 -6.42
C ARG A 51 2.20 -8.84 -6.06
N VAL A 52 2.44 -8.14 -4.96
CA VAL A 52 1.62 -6.96 -4.61
C VAL A 52 2.05 -5.83 -5.52
N ALA A 53 1.13 -5.38 -6.37
CA ALA A 53 1.37 -4.32 -7.32
C ALA A 53 0.99 -2.94 -6.76
N GLY A 54 0.00 -2.89 -5.87
CA GLY A 54 -0.45 -1.65 -5.26
C GLY A 54 -1.22 -1.85 -3.96
N TYR A 55 -1.36 -0.76 -3.22
CA TYR A 55 -2.24 -0.67 -2.06
C TYR A 55 -3.28 0.41 -2.29
N GLY A 56 -4.48 0.18 -1.76
CA GLY A 56 -5.56 1.15 -1.83
C GLY A 56 -6.25 1.36 -0.50
N LEU A 57 -6.71 2.59 -0.30
CA LEU A 57 -7.53 3.03 0.81
C LEU A 57 -8.93 3.32 0.29
N ALA A 58 -9.93 2.61 0.81
CA ALA A 58 -11.33 2.86 0.52
C ALA A 58 -11.95 3.71 1.62
N TYR A 59 -12.15 4.98 1.28
CA TYR A 59 -12.96 5.93 2.04
C TYR A 59 -14.45 5.68 1.75
N GLY A 60 -15.33 6.31 2.53
CA GLY A 60 -16.78 6.17 2.35
C GLY A 60 -17.28 6.65 0.98
N ASP A 61 -16.61 7.62 0.36
CA ASP A 61 -17.00 8.29 -0.88
C ASP A 61 -16.07 8.00 -2.08
N ARG A 62 -14.85 7.53 -1.80
CA ARG A 62 -13.81 7.37 -2.82
C ARG A 62 -12.81 6.29 -2.45
N VAL A 63 -12.00 5.92 -3.43
CA VAL A 63 -10.90 4.98 -3.29
C VAL A 63 -9.66 5.61 -3.88
N GLU A 64 -8.56 5.54 -3.14
CA GLU A 64 -7.25 6.00 -3.58
C GLU A 64 -6.31 4.80 -3.63
N VAL A 65 -5.59 4.64 -4.74
CA VAL A 65 -4.67 3.52 -4.99
C VAL A 65 -3.30 4.05 -5.37
N ASN A 66 -2.26 3.46 -4.79
CA ASN A 66 -0.86 3.75 -5.10
C ASN A 66 -0.14 2.46 -5.49
N SER A 67 0.62 2.51 -6.59
CA SER A 67 1.53 1.44 -6.98
C SER A 67 2.72 1.34 -6.01
N VAL A 68 3.14 0.11 -5.72
CA VAL A 68 4.35 -0.19 -4.92
C VAL A 68 5.62 0.20 -5.68
N GLU A 69 5.61 0.07 -7.01
CA GLU A 69 6.75 0.42 -7.87
C GLU A 69 6.87 1.94 -8.07
N GLY A 70 5.92 2.72 -7.55
CA GLY A 70 5.85 4.17 -7.70
C GLY A 70 5.33 4.59 -9.08
N GLY A 71 5.11 5.89 -9.27
CA GLY A 71 4.74 6.46 -10.58
C GLY A 71 3.31 6.23 -11.06
N PHE A 72 2.51 5.45 -10.33
CA PHE A 72 1.08 5.27 -10.63
C PHE A 72 0.23 5.49 -9.39
N HIS A 73 -0.61 6.53 -9.46
CA HIS A 73 -1.62 6.87 -8.46
C HIS A 73 -2.98 6.97 -9.16
N LEU A 74 -4.01 6.44 -8.53
CA LEU A 74 -5.36 6.41 -9.08
C LEU A 74 -6.39 6.75 -8.01
N ILE A 75 -7.36 7.59 -8.39
CA ILE A 75 -8.56 7.85 -7.60
C ILE A 75 -9.77 7.29 -8.35
N SER A 76 -10.64 6.57 -7.64
CA SER A 76 -11.84 5.93 -8.18
C SER A 76 -13.01 6.06 -7.20
N ARG A 77 -14.23 5.80 -7.67
CA ARG A 77 -15.43 5.72 -6.81
C ARG A 77 -15.63 4.35 -6.16
N SER A 78 -14.96 3.33 -6.68
CA SER A 78 -15.00 1.98 -6.09
C SER A 78 -13.67 1.26 -6.26
N ALA A 79 -13.44 0.28 -5.38
CA ALA A 79 -12.18 -0.47 -5.34
C ALA A 79 -12.06 -1.44 -6.51
N GLU A 80 -13.18 -2.00 -6.98
CA GLU A 80 -13.25 -2.88 -8.15
C GLU A 80 -12.87 -2.11 -9.42
N ARG A 81 -13.42 -0.90 -9.58
CA ARG A 81 -13.09 -0.05 -10.73
C ARG A 81 -11.64 0.44 -10.66
N ALA A 82 -11.12 0.67 -9.45
CA ALA A 82 -9.71 0.99 -9.26
C ALA A 82 -8.81 -0.17 -9.68
N CYS A 83 -9.15 -1.41 -9.30
CA CYS A 83 -8.43 -2.62 -9.71
C CYS A 83 -8.42 -2.80 -11.23
N GLN A 84 -9.57 -2.62 -11.89
CA GLN A 84 -9.67 -2.71 -13.36
C GLN A 84 -8.81 -1.64 -14.05
N LEU A 85 -8.86 -0.40 -13.60
CA LEU A 85 -8.05 0.68 -14.17
C LEU A 85 -6.55 0.48 -13.92
N PHE A 86 -6.20 -0.10 -12.78
CA PHE A 86 -4.83 -0.49 -12.46
C PHE A 86 -4.32 -1.54 -13.45
N GLU A 87 -5.11 -2.59 -13.70
CA GLU A 87 -4.78 -3.64 -14.68
C GLU A 87 -4.51 -3.06 -16.08
N ILE A 88 -5.35 -2.12 -16.54
CA ILE A 88 -5.20 -1.48 -17.86
C ILE A 88 -3.97 -0.57 -17.91
N SER A 89 -3.69 0.18 -16.84
CA SER A 89 -2.77 1.32 -16.88
C SER A 89 -1.35 0.98 -16.41
N ALA A 90 -1.20 0.08 -15.44
CA ALA A 90 0.10 -0.26 -14.86
C ALA A 90 0.93 -1.21 -15.76
N GLY A 91 0.44 -1.53 -16.96
CA GLY A 91 1.16 -2.40 -17.89
C GLY A 91 1.18 -3.86 -17.43
N ALA A 92 0.15 -4.31 -16.71
CA ALA A 92 -0.10 -5.73 -16.48
C ALA A 92 -0.35 -6.39 -17.85
N ARG A 93 0.73 -6.81 -18.53
CA ARG A 93 0.71 -7.45 -19.86
C ARG A 93 0.04 -8.82 -19.78
N GLY A 94 -1.28 -8.86 -19.60
CA GLY A 94 -2.06 -10.08 -19.45
C GLY A 94 -1.95 -10.75 -18.07
N ALA A 95 -1.46 -10.05 -17.05
CA ALA A 95 -1.45 -10.55 -15.67
C ALA A 95 -2.81 -10.29 -15.02
N ARG A 96 -3.42 -11.34 -14.45
CA ARG A 96 -4.72 -11.24 -13.78
C ARG A 96 -4.54 -10.50 -12.46
N THR A 97 -5.31 -9.43 -12.24
CA THR A 97 -5.30 -8.70 -10.98
C THR A 97 -6.36 -9.22 -10.01
N HIS A 98 -6.02 -9.21 -8.72
CA HIS A 98 -6.90 -9.62 -7.64
C HIS A 98 -6.97 -8.53 -6.58
N LEU A 99 -8.18 -8.18 -6.18
CA LEU A 99 -8.46 -7.26 -5.10
C LEU A 99 -8.57 -8.03 -3.79
N VAL A 100 -7.69 -7.70 -2.83
CA VAL A 100 -7.64 -8.38 -1.52
C VAL A 100 -7.84 -7.37 -0.40
N TRP A 101 -8.98 -7.43 0.28
CA TRP A 101 -9.26 -6.61 1.46
C TRP A 101 -8.42 -7.04 2.65
N LEU A 102 -7.75 -6.07 3.29
CA LEU A 102 -6.94 -6.28 4.47
C LEU A 102 -7.79 -5.98 5.71
N ARG A 103 -7.69 -6.84 6.72
CA ARG A 103 -8.28 -6.54 8.03
C ARG A 103 -7.39 -5.54 8.75
N THR A 104 -7.80 -4.28 8.76
CA THR A 104 -7.26 -3.26 9.66
C THR A 104 -7.80 -3.54 11.06
N GLY A 105 -7.13 -4.41 11.82
CA GLY A 105 -7.61 -4.84 13.13
C GLY A 105 -6.80 -5.97 13.76
N GLY A 106 -5.48 -5.91 13.66
CA GLY A 106 -4.60 -6.88 14.31
C GLY A 106 -3.19 -6.82 13.77
N THR A 107 -2.29 -6.25 14.56
CA THR A 107 -0.85 -6.31 14.34
C THR A 107 -0.43 -7.74 14.02
N ARG A 108 0.16 -7.96 12.84
CA ARG A 108 1.00 -9.13 12.59
C ARG A 108 2.31 -8.66 11.99
N PRO A 109 3.45 -8.90 12.65
CA PRO A 109 4.73 -8.51 12.08
C PRO A 109 4.95 -9.31 10.79
N VAL A 110 5.13 -8.60 9.67
CA VAL A 110 5.63 -9.23 8.47
C VAL A 110 7.08 -9.56 8.73
N ARG A 111 7.38 -10.86 8.89
CA ARG A 111 8.75 -11.33 8.67
C ARG A 111 9.01 -11.12 7.19
N SER A 112 9.73 -10.05 6.88
CA SER A 112 10.37 -9.85 5.57
C SER A 112 11.29 -11.04 5.34
N ARG A 113 10.79 -12.07 4.64
CA ARG A 113 11.67 -13.00 3.94
C ARG A 113 12.22 -12.21 2.77
N ALA A 114 13.34 -11.53 3.03
CA ALA A 114 14.18 -10.96 2.01
C ALA A 114 14.26 -11.96 0.87
N ALA A 115 13.67 -11.61 -0.27
CA ALA A 115 13.81 -12.36 -1.49
C ALA A 115 15.31 -12.43 -1.74
N ARG A 116 15.87 -13.63 -1.56
CA ARG A 116 17.23 -13.93 -1.99
C ARG A 116 17.27 -13.55 -3.46
N ARG A 117 18.00 -12.49 -3.79
CA ARG A 117 18.60 -12.37 -5.12
C ARG A 117 19.49 -13.60 -5.29
N SER A 118 18.98 -14.65 -5.92
CA SER A 118 19.85 -15.62 -6.58
C SER A 118 20.40 -14.91 -7.82
N PRO A 119 21.72 -14.71 -7.95
CA PRO A 119 22.29 -14.38 -9.25
C PRO A 119 22.06 -15.56 -10.20
N ALA A 120 21.66 -15.25 -11.43
CA ALA A 120 21.41 -16.22 -12.49
C ALA A 120 22.60 -17.18 -12.69
N PRO A 121 22.36 -18.45 -13.08
CA PRO A 121 23.44 -19.33 -13.50
C PRO A 121 24.07 -18.78 -14.79
N ARG A 122 25.37 -18.48 -14.75
CA ARG A 122 26.16 -18.23 -15.95
C ARG A 122 26.26 -19.55 -16.72
N SER A 123 25.50 -19.65 -17.79
CA SER A 123 25.63 -20.68 -18.80
C SER A 123 27.00 -20.61 -19.47
N GLY A 124 27.76 -21.70 -19.37
CA GLY A 124 28.56 -22.27 -20.45
C GLY A 124 29.72 -21.46 -21.03
N CYS A 125 30.93 -21.76 -20.56
CA CYS A 125 32.09 -21.83 -21.47
C CYS A 125 32.42 -23.33 -21.63
N PRO A 126 32.30 -23.93 -22.83
CA PRO A 126 32.92 -25.22 -23.08
C PRO A 126 34.45 -25.04 -23.06
N GLY A 127 35.15 -25.91 -22.33
CA GLY A 127 36.60 -25.90 -22.23
C GLY A 127 37.29 -26.11 -23.58
N PRO A 128 38.55 -25.69 -23.73
CA PRO A 128 39.32 -25.93 -24.95
C PRO A 128 39.53 -27.44 -25.19
N PRO A 129 39.56 -27.89 -26.45
CA PRO A 129 39.84 -29.30 -26.77
C PRO A 129 41.29 -29.68 -26.41
N PRO A 130 41.58 -30.96 -26.12
CA PRO A 130 42.93 -31.42 -25.83
C PRO A 130 43.84 -31.30 -27.06
N ALA A 131 45.08 -30.86 -26.85
CA ALA A 131 46.10 -30.78 -27.88
C ALA A 131 46.41 -32.20 -28.42
N SER A 132 46.08 -32.43 -29.69
CA SER A 132 46.61 -33.56 -30.44
C SER A 132 48.11 -33.37 -30.64
N ALA A 133 48.89 -34.30 -30.09
CA ALA A 133 50.29 -34.47 -30.42
C ALA A 133 50.44 -34.91 -31.88
N PRO A 134 51.38 -34.35 -32.66
CA PRO A 134 51.88 -35.01 -33.85
C PRO A 134 53.08 -35.88 -33.47
N GLY A 135 52.97 -37.18 -33.76
CA GLY A 135 54.11 -38.06 -33.88
C GLY A 135 54.88 -37.78 -35.17
N ALA A 136 56.20 -37.82 -35.07
CA ALA A 136 57.15 -38.23 -36.09
C ALA A 136 58.43 -38.66 -35.37
#